data_AF-A0A1I7VPS6-F1
#
_entry.id   AF-A0A1I7VPS6-F1
#
_cell.length_a   1.000
_cell.length_b   1.000
_cell.length_c   1.000
_cell.angle_alpha   90.00
_cell.angle_beta   90.00
_cell.angle_gamma   90.00
#
_symmetry.space_group_name_H-M   'P 1'
#
loop_
_entity.id
_entity.type
_entity.pdbx_description
1 polymer ?
#
loop_
_entity_poly.entity_id
_entity_poly.type
_entity_poly.pdbx_seq_one_letter_code
_entity_poly.pdbx_strand_id
1 'polypeptide(L)'
;MCRRISDLMPVIIRASQTTVSICQKVFADHRTKEQAFVYALSSAALTHHVAKACVSGDLPYCPCGLNSPTASADASYKWKGCSDNVLYGQKVSREWADASWRKKWRPGNNGTASSKRRYRELLDDWAYINTEFSEHKSIIDLPPRARMNEHNNEVGRQ
;
A
#
# COMPACT_ATOMS: atom_id res chain seq x y z
N MET A 1 -6.52 -2.44 -9.01
CA MET A 1 -5.74 -3.27 -8.08
C MET A 1 -6.29 -4.68 -8.00
N CYS A 2 -7.54 -4.88 -7.58
CA CYS A 2 -8.11 -6.22 -7.35
C CYS A 2 -8.05 -7.22 -8.53
N ARG A 3 -8.13 -6.72 -9.77
CA ARG A 3 -7.97 -7.57 -10.98
C ARG A 3 -6.53 -7.70 -11.47
N ARG A 4 -5.65 -6.77 -11.07
CA ARG A 4 -4.26 -6.69 -11.58
C ARG A 4 -3.28 -7.48 -10.70
N ILE A 5 -3.58 -7.59 -9.40
CA ILE A 5 -2.71 -8.24 -8.42
C ILE A 5 -3.60 -9.10 -7.52
N SER A 6 -4.07 -10.23 -8.06
CA SER A 6 -4.99 -11.14 -7.38
C SER A 6 -4.38 -11.75 -6.12
N ASP A 7 -3.08 -12.06 -6.14
CA ASP A 7 -2.38 -12.73 -5.04
C ASP A 7 -2.27 -11.85 -3.79
N LEU A 8 -2.40 -10.54 -3.96
CA LEU A 8 -2.40 -9.56 -2.86
C LEU A 8 -3.76 -9.48 -2.14
N MET A 9 -4.84 -9.86 -2.81
CA MET A 9 -6.19 -9.70 -2.27
C MET A 9 -6.45 -10.51 -0.99
N PRO A 10 -6.02 -11.77 -0.87
CA PRO A 10 -6.13 -12.51 0.38
C PRO A 10 -5.44 -11.79 1.56
N VAL A 11 -4.26 -11.20 1.33
CA VAL A 11 -3.52 -10.44 2.35
C VAL A 11 -4.31 -9.19 2.79
N ILE A 12 -4.86 -8.45 1.82
CA ILE A 12 -5.68 -7.25 2.06
C ILE A 12 -6.97 -7.58 2.85
N ILE A 13 -7.61 -8.70 2.51
CA ILE A 13 -8.84 -9.15 3.21
C ILE A 13 -8.51 -9.46 4.67
N ARG A 14 -7.42 -10.21 4.93
CA ARG A 14 -6.96 -10.49 6.30
C ARG A 14 -6.66 -9.20 7.06
N ALA A 15 -5.95 -8.26 6.45
CA ALA A 15 -5.66 -6.96 7.06
C ALA A 15 -6.95 -6.22 7.46
N SER A 16 -7.95 -6.21 6.58
CA SER A 16 -9.25 -5.56 6.83
C SER A 16 -10.00 -6.21 7.99
N GLN A 17 -9.98 -7.54 8.09
CA GLN A 17 -10.57 -8.28 9.21
C GLN A 17 -9.86 -7.94 10.54
N THR A 18 -8.53 -7.88 10.53
CA THR A 18 -7.73 -7.45 11.68
C THR A 18 -8.10 -6.04 12.12
N THR A 19 -8.20 -5.09 11.19
CA THR A 19 -8.63 -3.71 11.48
C THR A 19 -9.99 -3.68 12.15
N VAL A 20 -10.99 -4.41 11.63
CA VAL A 20 -12.33 -4.46 12.24
C VAL A 20 -12.26 -5.02 13.65
N SER A 21 -11.53 -6.11 13.87
CA SER A 21 -11.37 -6.70 15.21
C SER A 21 -10.71 -5.74 16.20
N ILE A 22 -9.66 -5.02 15.77
CA ILE A 22 -8.98 -4.05 16.62
C ILE A 22 -9.90 -2.87 16.91
N CYS A 23 -10.58 -2.31 15.91
CA CYS A 23 -11.56 -1.24 16.12
C CYS A 23 -12.63 -1.65 17.13
N GLN A 24 -13.21 -2.85 16.97
CA GLN A 24 -14.24 -3.36 17.89
C GLN A 24 -13.73 -3.49 19.33
N LYS A 25 -12.47 -3.89 19.52
CA LYS A 25 -11.84 -3.99 20.85
C LYS A 25 -11.54 -2.61 21.43
N VAL A 26 -10.94 -1.71 20.65
CA VAL A 26 -10.56 -0.36 21.11
C VAL A 26 -11.78 0.48 21.46
N PHE A 27 -12.86 0.35 20.70
CA PHE A 27 -14.10 1.11 20.91
C PHE A 27 -15.19 0.30 21.64
N ALA A 28 -14.83 -0.79 22.32
CA ALA A 28 -15.79 -1.58 23.10
C ALA A 28 -16.45 -0.73 24.21
N ASP A 29 -15.65 0.10 24.89
CA ASP A 29 -16.10 0.97 25.98
C ASP A 29 -16.27 2.45 25.57
N HIS A 30 -15.84 2.81 24.37
CA HIS A 30 -15.93 4.16 23.81
C HIS A 30 -16.78 4.17 22.55
N ARG A 31 -18.02 4.67 22.64
CA ARG A 31 -18.96 4.82 21.50
C ARG A 31 -18.71 6.08 20.67
N THR A 32 -17.45 6.43 20.43
CA THR A 32 -17.09 7.56 19.56
C THR A 32 -16.67 7.06 18.18
N LYS A 33 -16.94 7.87 17.16
CA LYS A 33 -16.73 7.53 15.75
C LYS A 33 -15.52 8.29 15.22
N GLU A 34 -14.33 7.99 15.71
CA GLU A 34 -13.09 8.57 15.22
C GLU A 34 -12.76 7.99 13.85
N GLN A 35 -13.40 8.53 12.81
CA GLN A 35 -13.11 8.18 11.42
C GLN A 35 -11.61 8.29 11.11
N ALA A 36 -10.91 9.23 11.76
CA ALA A 36 -9.46 9.38 11.66
C ALA A 36 -8.69 8.13 12.12
N PHE A 37 -9.07 7.55 13.26
CA PHE A 37 -8.46 6.32 13.77
C PHE A 37 -8.67 5.16 12.80
N VAL A 38 -9.88 5.00 12.25
CA VAL A 38 -10.18 3.91 11.31
C VAL A 38 -9.30 4.01 10.06
N TYR A 39 -9.13 5.21 9.48
CA TYR A 39 -8.26 5.41 8.32
C TYR A 39 -6.79 5.11 8.64
N ALA A 40 -6.28 5.63 9.76
CA ALA A 40 -4.92 5.36 10.21
C ALA A 40 -4.69 3.86 10.45
N LEU A 41 -5.55 3.21 11.24
CA LEU A 41 -5.43 1.79 11.55
C LEU A 41 -5.58 0.89 10.31
N SER A 42 -6.50 1.22 9.40
CA SER A 42 -6.66 0.47 8.14
C SER A 42 -5.38 0.53 7.31
N SER A 43 -4.82 1.73 7.15
CA SER A 43 -3.59 1.94 6.38
C SER A 43 -2.36 1.30 7.04
N ALA A 44 -2.29 1.33 8.37
CA ALA A 44 -1.27 0.63 9.16
C ALA A 44 -1.36 -0.89 9.01
N ALA A 45 -2.57 -1.44 9.14
CA ALA A 45 -2.81 -2.88 9.03
C ALA A 45 -2.40 -3.40 7.64
N LEU A 46 -2.72 -2.67 6.56
CA LEU A 46 -2.29 -3.02 5.21
C LEU A 46 -0.76 -3.03 5.10
N THR A 47 -0.10 -1.97 5.56
CA THR A 47 1.37 -1.89 5.56
C THR A 47 1.99 -3.08 6.28
N HIS A 48 1.52 -3.37 7.50
CA HIS A 48 2.02 -4.45 8.33
C HIS A 48 1.79 -5.84 7.70
N HIS A 49 0.55 -6.16 7.33
CA HIS A 49 0.21 -7.47 6.78
C HIS A 49 0.92 -7.75 5.46
N VAL A 50 1.07 -6.73 4.60
CA VAL A 50 1.80 -6.89 3.33
C VAL A 50 3.28 -7.07 3.59
N ALA A 51 3.89 -6.27 4.47
CA ALA A 51 5.30 -6.42 4.81
C ALA A 51 5.61 -7.81 5.40
N LYS A 52 4.72 -8.33 6.26
CA LYS A 52 4.81 -9.70 6.79
C LYS A 52 4.63 -10.76 5.72
N ALA A 53 3.68 -10.56 4.80
CA ALA A 53 3.43 -11.50 3.71
C ALA A 53 4.67 -11.67 2.81
N CYS A 54 5.43 -10.59 2.59
CA CYS A 54 6.71 -10.64 1.88
C CYS A 54 7.72 -11.56 2.57
N VAL A 55 7.85 -11.47 3.90
CA VAL A 55 8.83 -12.25 4.67
C VAL A 55 8.40 -13.71 4.81
N SER A 56 7.10 -13.97 4.92
CA SER A 56 6.56 -15.34 5.00
C SER A 56 6.56 -16.10 3.67
N GLY A 57 6.77 -15.42 2.54
CA GLY A 57 6.65 -16.02 1.21
C GLY A 57 5.22 -16.13 0.67
N ASP A 58 4.22 -15.64 1.42
CA ASP A 58 2.81 -15.54 0.98
C ASP A 58 2.65 -14.68 -0.30
N LEU A 59 3.59 -13.75 -0.56
CA LEU A 59 3.63 -12.95 -1.78
C LEU A 59 4.88 -13.28 -2.60
N PRO A 60 4.75 -14.00 -3.73
CA PRO A 60 5.90 -14.58 -4.44
C PRO A 60 6.81 -13.56 -5.11
N TYR A 61 6.29 -12.36 -5.41
CA TYR A 61 7.02 -11.29 -6.09
C TYR A 61 7.58 -10.22 -5.13
N CYS A 62 7.34 -10.33 -3.83
CA CYS A 62 7.79 -9.32 -2.87
C CYS A 62 9.12 -9.73 -2.21
N PRO A 63 10.21 -8.95 -2.38
CA PRO A 63 11.48 -9.26 -1.72
C PRO A 63 11.45 -8.89 -0.23
N CYS A 64 12.38 -9.45 0.54
CA CYS A 64 12.69 -8.99 1.90
C CYS A 64 13.04 -7.50 1.92
N GLY A 65 12.79 -6.83 3.04
CA GLY A 65 13.22 -5.45 3.26
C GLY A 65 14.74 -5.32 3.20
N LEU A 66 15.22 -4.23 2.61
CA LEU A 66 16.65 -3.89 2.51
C LEU A 66 17.16 -3.13 3.76
N ASN A 67 16.46 -3.26 4.89
CA ASN A 67 16.63 -2.41 6.06
C ASN A 67 17.75 -2.89 6.99
N SER A 68 18.40 -4.02 6.67
CA SER A 68 19.55 -4.50 7.43
C SER A 68 20.80 -3.72 7.03
N PRO A 69 21.47 -3.00 7.96
CA PRO A 69 22.81 -2.50 7.73
C PRO A 69 23.69 -3.63 7.21
N THR A 70 24.24 -3.46 6.01
CA THR A 70 25.14 -4.43 5.37
C THR A 70 26.45 -4.60 6.14
N ALA A 71 26.75 -3.67 7.06
CA ALA A 71 27.79 -3.78 8.06
C ALA A 71 27.18 -3.54 9.44
N SER A 72 27.27 -4.54 10.32
CA SER A 72 27.24 -4.25 11.75
C SER A 72 28.53 -3.50 12.09
N ALA A 73 28.41 -2.35 12.76
CA ALA A 73 29.58 -1.62 13.27
C ALA A 73 30.35 -2.46 14.31
N ASP A 74 29.65 -3.39 14.96
CA ASP A 74 30.19 -4.30 15.97
C ASP A 74 30.43 -5.71 15.41
N ALA A 75 31.65 -6.23 15.57
CA ALA A 75 32.03 -7.57 15.15
C ALA A 75 31.29 -8.71 15.88
N SER A 76 30.59 -8.40 16.98
CA SER A 76 29.87 -9.36 17.83
C SER A 76 28.42 -9.63 17.37
N TYR A 77 27.82 -8.73 16.59
CA TYR A 77 26.46 -8.85 16.11
C TYR A 77 26.43 -8.91 14.59
N LYS A 78 25.61 -9.78 14.01
CA LYS A 78 25.42 -9.86 12.55
C LYS A 78 23.94 -9.86 12.26
N TRP A 79 23.50 -8.91 11.44
CA TRP A 79 22.15 -8.94 10.87
C TRP A 79 21.99 -10.21 10.03
N LYS A 80 20.94 -10.99 10.31
CA LYS A 80 20.60 -12.20 9.56
C LYS A 80 19.09 -12.33 9.45
N GLY A 81 18.65 -13.05 8.43
CA GLY A 81 17.23 -13.34 8.19
C GLY A 81 16.62 -12.42 7.15
N CYS A 82 15.31 -12.53 7.00
CA CYS A 82 14.53 -11.73 6.07
C CYS A 82 13.77 -10.67 6.86
N SER A 83 14.10 -9.39 6.63
CA SER A 83 13.43 -8.28 7.30
C SER A 83 12.12 -7.92 6.62
N ASP A 84 11.16 -7.39 7.39
CA ASP A 84 9.86 -6.93 6.87
C ASP A 84 10.05 -5.84 5.79
N ASN A 85 9.42 -6.02 4.63
CA ASN A 85 9.47 -5.02 3.57
C ASN A 85 8.40 -3.94 3.78
N VAL A 86 8.62 -3.09 4.78
CA VAL A 86 7.69 -2.02 5.18
C VAL A 86 7.46 -1.03 4.03
N LEU A 87 8.49 -0.68 3.26
CA LEU A 87 8.37 0.21 2.11
C LEU A 87 7.41 -0.34 1.05
N TYR A 88 7.48 -1.65 0.77
CA TYR A 88 6.54 -2.31 -0.13
C TYR A 88 5.12 -2.32 0.46
N GLY A 89 4.99 -2.57 1.76
CA GLY A 89 3.71 -2.48 2.48
C GLY A 89 3.06 -1.10 2.39
N GLN A 90 3.82 -0.03 2.66
CA GLN A 90 3.37 1.36 2.59
C GLN A 90 2.89 1.72 1.18
N LYS A 91 3.66 1.30 0.18
CA LYS A 91 3.32 1.43 -1.24
C LYS A 91 1.96 0.79 -1.56
N VAL A 92 1.79 -0.49 -1.21
CA VAL A 92 0.51 -1.20 -1.37
C VAL A 92 -0.64 -0.51 -0.62
N SER A 93 -0.39 -0.06 0.61
CA SER A 93 -1.36 0.68 1.44
C SER A 93 -1.81 1.97 0.76
N ARG A 94 -0.90 2.75 0.16
CA ARG A 94 -1.23 3.94 -0.66
C ARG A 94 -2.12 3.60 -1.85
N GLU A 95 -1.82 2.53 -2.59
CA GLU A 95 -2.61 2.15 -3.78
C GLU A 95 -4.00 1.66 -3.44
N TRP A 96 -4.15 0.99 -2.30
CA TRP A 96 -5.43 0.46 -1.90
C TRP A 96 -6.29 1.49 -1.16
N ALA A 97 -5.76 2.10 -0.10
CA ALA A 97 -6.54 2.95 0.80
C ALA A 97 -6.89 4.31 0.18
N ASP A 98 -6.06 4.81 -0.74
CA ASP A 98 -6.29 6.10 -1.40
C ASP A 98 -6.96 5.96 -2.79
N ALA A 99 -7.27 4.73 -3.22
CA ALA A 99 -7.79 4.43 -4.56
C ALA A 99 -9.06 5.23 -4.91
N SER A 100 -9.92 5.48 -3.91
CA SER A 100 -11.18 6.19 -4.08
C SER A 100 -11.03 7.68 -4.41
N TRP A 101 -9.90 8.29 -4.04
CA TRP A 101 -9.65 9.72 -4.22
C TRP A 101 -8.78 10.02 -5.44
N ARG A 102 -8.09 9.01 -6.00
CA ARG A 102 -7.30 9.18 -7.22
C ARG A 102 -8.23 9.40 -8.41
N LYS A 103 -8.13 10.57 -9.07
CA LYS A 103 -8.77 10.78 -10.39
C LYS A 103 -8.33 9.64 -11.32
N LYS A 104 -9.23 8.87 -11.93
CA LYS A 104 -8.83 7.89 -12.96
C LYS A 104 -8.13 8.65 -14.09
N TRP A 105 -6.90 8.29 -14.42
CA TRP A 105 -6.28 8.79 -15.64
C TRP A 105 -7.11 8.27 -16.81
N ARG A 106 -7.72 9.19 -17.58
CA ARG A 106 -8.28 8.88 -18.89
C ARG A 106 -7.19 9.24 -19.89
N PRO A 107 -6.67 8.29 -20.68
CA PRO A 107 -5.79 8.65 -21.79
C PRO A 107 -6.51 9.68 -22.65
N GLY A 108 -5.89 10.84 -22.86
CA GLY A 108 -6.37 11.82 -23.83
C GLY A 108 -6.53 11.14 -25.19
N ASN A 109 -7.62 11.43 -25.90
CA ASN A 109 -7.99 10.73 -27.12
C ASN A 109 -7.08 11.03 -28.33
N ASN A 110 -5.93 11.67 -28.12
CA ASN A 110 -5.02 12.17 -29.15
C ASN A 110 -3.93 11.17 -29.57
N GLY A 111 -4.04 9.90 -29.14
CA GLY A 111 -3.15 8.82 -29.58
C GLY A 111 -3.77 7.97 -30.68
N THR A 112 -3.00 7.71 -31.75
CA THR A 112 -3.39 6.79 -32.83
C THR A 112 -3.63 5.36 -32.29
N ALA A 113 -4.47 4.57 -32.97
CA ALA A 113 -4.86 3.22 -32.53
C ALA A 113 -3.67 2.26 -32.30
N SER A 114 -2.56 2.48 -33.01
CA SER A 114 -1.27 1.80 -32.81
C SER A 114 -0.60 2.18 -31.48
N SER A 115 -0.59 3.47 -31.13
CA SER A 115 -0.05 3.96 -29.85
C SER A 115 -0.88 3.46 -28.65
N LYS A 116 -2.20 3.34 -28.81
CA LYS A 116 -3.10 2.72 -27.81
C LYS A 116 -2.86 1.23 -27.62
N ARG A 117 -2.45 0.47 -28.66
CA ARG A 117 -2.08 -0.95 -28.55
C ARG A 117 -0.71 -1.11 -27.89
N ARG A 118 0.29 -0.31 -28.26
CA ARG A 118 1.62 -0.33 -27.66
C ARG A 118 1.59 -0.04 -26.15
N TYR A 119 0.75 0.89 -25.71
CA TYR A 119 0.49 1.14 -24.29
C TYR A 119 -0.20 -0.02 -23.57
N ARG A 120 -1.01 -0.81 -24.28
CA ARG A 120 -1.75 -1.96 -23.73
C ARG A 120 -0.92 -3.24 -23.73
N GLU A 121 0.04 -3.37 -24.64
CA GLU A 121 1.01 -4.48 -24.75
C GLU A 121 2.24 -4.29 -23.83
N LEU A 122 2.62 -3.04 -23.50
CA LEU A 122 3.62 -2.74 -22.44
C LEU A 122 3.05 -2.87 -21.01
N LEU A 123 1.77 -3.18 -20.88
CA LEU A 123 1.04 -3.35 -19.62
C LEU A 123 0.98 -4.81 -19.16
N ASP A 124 1.73 -5.71 -19.80
CA ASP A 124 1.97 -7.06 -19.30
C ASP A 124 3.30 -7.14 -18.52
N ASP A 125 3.17 -7.78 -17.37
CA ASP A 125 4.19 -8.40 -16.52
C ASP A 125 5.22 -7.53 -15.76
N TRP A 126 4.92 -7.41 -14.47
CA TRP A 126 5.86 -7.41 -13.33
C TRP A 126 6.74 -6.17 -13.07
N ALA A 127 6.87 -5.23 -14.00
CA ALA A 127 7.63 -3.99 -13.75
C ALA A 127 6.80 -2.86 -13.08
N TYR A 128 5.46 -2.92 -13.12
CA TYR A 128 4.58 -1.79 -12.79
C TYR A 128 4.58 -1.36 -11.31
N ILE A 129 4.89 -2.26 -10.36
CA ILE A 129 4.97 -1.87 -8.95
C ILE A 129 6.19 -0.96 -8.72
N ASN A 130 7.23 -1.00 -9.56
CA ASN A 130 8.40 -0.15 -9.36
C ASN A 130 8.38 1.15 -10.20
N THR A 131 7.57 1.25 -11.26
CA THR A 131 7.67 2.35 -12.23
C THR A 131 6.45 3.26 -12.35
N GLU A 132 5.35 3.03 -11.63
CA GLU A 132 4.27 4.04 -11.61
C GLU A 132 3.45 4.06 -10.30
N PHE A 133 4.12 4.23 -9.16
CA PHE A 133 3.49 4.95 -8.04
C PHE A 133 3.51 6.43 -8.39
N SER A 134 2.66 6.82 -9.34
CA SER A 134 2.50 8.17 -9.90
C SER A 134 2.93 9.24 -8.91
N GLU A 135 4.16 9.74 -9.07
CA GLU A 135 4.60 10.95 -8.41
C GLU A 135 3.63 12.07 -8.81
N HIS A 136 3.13 12.78 -7.81
CA HIS A 136 2.29 13.96 -7.94
C HIS A 136 1.00 13.81 -8.76
N LYS A 137 -0.02 13.14 -8.18
CA LYS A 137 -1.39 13.56 -8.46
C LYS A 137 -1.75 14.68 -7.48
N SER A 138 -1.86 15.90 -7.99
CA SER A 138 -2.00 17.13 -7.21
C SER A 138 -3.08 17.00 -6.12
N ILE A 139 -2.63 16.92 -4.87
CA ILE A 139 -3.43 17.05 -3.63
C ILE A 139 -4.26 18.35 -3.63
N ILE A 140 -3.87 19.31 -4.48
CA ILE A 140 -4.43 20.66 -4.65
C ILE A 140 -5.94 20.65 -4.98
N ASP A 141 -6.49 19.57 -5.57
CA ASP A 141 -7.90 19.49 -6.01
C ASP A 141 -8.80 18.56 -5.16
N LEU A 142 -8.31 18.02 -4.04
CA LEU A 142 -9.11 17.11 -3.22
C LEU A 142 -10.08 17.87 -2.30
N PRO A 143 -11.35 17.42 -2.16
CA PRO A 143 -12.27 17.97 -1.16
C PRO A 143 -11.65 17.91 0.26
N PRO A 144 -11.98 18.84 1.17
CA PRO A 144 -11.38 18.89 2.50
C PRO A 144 -11.41 17.56 3.28
N ARG A 145 -12.52 16.82 3.17
CA ARG A 145 -12.67 15.50 3.80
C ARG A 145 -11.74 14.44 3.20
N ALA A 146 -11.53 14.45 1.88
CA ALA A 146 -10.63 13.52 1.21
C ALA A 146 -9.18 13.77 1.62
N ARG A 147 -8.75 15.05 1.69
CA ARG A 147 -7.43 15.43 2.19
C ARG A 147 -7.21 14.99 3.65
N MET A 148 -8.23 15.17 4.50
CA MET A 148 -8.16 14.71 5.88
C MET A 148 -8.01 13.19 5.97
N ASN A 149 -8.78 12.43 5.19
CA ASN A 149 -8.69 10.97 5.18
C ASN A 149 -7.35 10.47 4.63
N GLU A 150 -6.83 11.13 3.58
CA GLU A 150 -5.48 10.87 3.05
C GLU A 150 -4.40 11.14 4.10
N HIS A 151 -4.49 12.25 4.83
CA HIS A 151 -3.59 12.55 5.94
C HIS A 151 -3.66 11.49 7.04
N ASN A 152 -4.87 11.08 7.45
CA ASN A 152 -5.03 10.03 8.46
C ASN A 152 -4.46 8.69 8.00
N ASN A 153 -4.66 8.33 6.72
CA ASN A 153 -4.05 7.17 6.11
C ASN A 153 -2.53 7.25 6.16
N GLU A 154 -1.97 8.42 5.85
CA GLU A 154 -0.53 8.65 5.87
C GLU A 154 0.07 8.50 7.26
N VAL A 155 -0.58 9.08 8.28
CA VAL A 155 -0.20 8.92 9.69
C VAL A 155 -0.16 7.44 10.08
N GLY A 156 -1.11 6.64 9.61
CA GLY A 156 -1.13 5.20 9.88
C GLY A 156 -0.04 4.39 9.16
N ARG A 157 0.55 4.92 8.08
CA ARG A 157 1.59 4.19 7.33
C ARG A 157 2.98 4.31 7.93
N GLN A 158 3.22 5.36 8.72
CA GLN A 158 4.51 5.67 9.34
C GLN A 158 4.72 4.80 10.58
#